data_AF-A0A5N5PMS5-F1
#
_entry.id   AF-A0A5N5PMS5-F1
#
_cell.length_a   1.000
_cell.length_b   1.000
_cell.length_c   1.000
_cell.angle_alpha   90.00
_cell.angle_beta   90.00
_cell.angle_gamma   90.00
#
_symmetry.space_group_name_H-M   'P 1'
#
loop_
_entity.id
_entity.type
_entity.pdbx_description
1 polymer ?
#
loop_
_entity_poly.entity_id
_entity_poly.type
_entity_poly.pdbx_seq_one_letter_code
_entity_poly.pdbx_strand_id
1 'polypeptide(L)'
;MLPLPALTLSLALWAQVVLAEAECSPYKWSNPTATPGDATRTARSVLPTTPSNAGNRTDILQPGDINCRFYVPTYDDAGSHSCKELADRWSLPMYAFFILNPFMLPDCSNIESNAEYCVDGFIEPLRSPDGFCGPKHNNATCLGTAAQCCNAETFTCGDTEEDCAPGTCYEGACHGDSWYSTDGTCGSQHGDRLCAGKWGDCCSLQGHCGTGADYCGEDVCQSGNCIWP
;
A
#
# COMPACT_ATOMS: atom_id res chain seq x y z
N MET A 1 -67.04 33.99 -20.38
CA MET A 1 -66.07 34.57 -21.33
C MET A 1 -65.15 35.49 -20.55
N LEU A 2 -63.92 35.03 -20.28
CA LEU A 2 -62.74 35.79 -19.83
C LEU A 2 -61.54 34.84 -19.99
N PRO A 3 -60.48 35.18 -20.75
CA PRO A 3 -59.35 34.29 -20.93
C PRO A 3 -58.29 34.52 -19.84
N LEU A 4 -57.71 33.42 -19.33
CA LEU A 4 -56.49 33.44 -18.52
C LEU A 4 -55.26 33.58 -19.44
N PRO A 5 -54.21 34.32 -19.05
CA PRO A 5 -53.04 34.55 -19.89
C PRO A 5 -52.08 33.35 -19.87
N ALA A 6 -51.48 33.08 -21.04
CA ALA A 6 -50.45 32.07 -21.22
C ALA A 6 -49.16 32.45 -20.48
N LEU A 7 -48.74 31.61 -19.52
CA LEU A 7 -47.40 31.69 -18.95
C LEU A 7 -46.40 31.07 -19.92
N THR A 8 -45.55 31.92 -20.52
CA THR A 8 -44.37 31.50 -21.28
C THR A 8 -43.29 31.02 -20.30
N LEU A 9 -43.00 29.72 -20.31
CA LEU A 9 -41.92 29.12 -19.52
C LEU A 9 -40.58 29.33 -20.26
N SER A 10 -39.82 30.33 -19.86
CA SER A 10 -38.45 30.57 -20.33
C SER A 10 -37.50 29.52 -19.74
N LEU A 11 -36.98 28.60 -20.57
CA LEU A 11 -35.88 27.71 -20.22
C LEU A 11 -34.58 28.52 -20.12
N ALA A 12 -34.13 28.82 -18.90
CA ALA A 12 -32.76 29.24 -18.64
C ALA A 12 -31.89 27.98 -18.47
N LEU A 13 -31.02 27.71 -19.44
CA LEU A 13 -30.04 26.64 -19.40
C LEU A 13 -28.85 27.09 -18.53
N TRP A 14 -28.83 26.68 -17.26
CA TRP A 14 -27.69 26.92 -16.38
C TRP A 14 -26.64 25.84 -16.64
N ALA A 15 -25.56 26.18 -17.35
CA ALA A 15 -24.36 25.34 -17.38
C ALA A 15 -23.70 25.41 -16.00
N GLN A 16 -23.88 24.39 -15.18
CA GLN A 16 -23.14 24.24 -13.93
C GLN A 16 -21.72 23.81 -14.26
N VAL A 17 -20.77 24.72 -14.06
CA VAL A 17 -19.34 24.37 -14.05
C VAL A 17 -19.08 23.66 -12.73
N VAL A 18 -18.91 22.34 -12.77
CA VAL A 18 -18.46 21.56 -11.62
C VAL A 18 -16.96 21.80 -11.46
N LEU A 19 -16.59 22.68 -10.53
CA LEU A 19 -15.21 22.74 -10.03
C LEU A 19 -15.03 21.57 -9.07
N ALA A 20 -14.25 20.57 -9.48
CA ALA A 20 -13.79 19.52 -8.60
C ALA A 20 -12.81 20.13 -7.59
N GLU A 21 -13.24 20.28 -6.34
CA GLU A 21 -12.33 20.53 -5.23
C GLU A 21 -11.60 19.22 -4.92
N ALA A 22 -10.30 19.18 -5.20
CA ALA A 22 -9.44 18.10 -4.78
C ALA A 22 -9.26 18.18 -3.25
N GLU A 23 -10.16 17.55 -2.50
CA GLU A 23 -10.00 17.36 -1.06
C GLU A 23 -9.00 16.23 -0.77
N CYS A 24 -7.71 16.53 -0.88
CA CYS A 24 -6.70 15.89 -0.04
C CYS A 24 -6.34 16.86 1.07
N SER A 25 -6.99 16.72 2.24
CA SER A 25 -6.69 17.55 3.41
C SER A 25 -5.33 17.13 4.00
N PRO A 26 -4.36 18.05 4.20
CA PRO A 26 -3.13 17.72 4.88
C PRO A 26 -3.42 17.49 6.36
N TYR A 27 -3.03 16.32 6.89
CA TYR A 27 -3.03 16.08 8.32
C TYR A 27 -2.16 17.14 9.00
N LYS A 28 -2.74 17.90 9.92
CA LYS A 28 -2.00 18.83 10.78
C LYS A 28 -1.78 18.14 12.11
N TRP A 29 -0.52 17.95 12.49
CA TRP A 29 -0.19 17.62 13.88
C TRP A 29 -0.55 18.83 14.76
N SER A 30 -1.68 18.74 15.48
CA SER A 30 -2.10 19.75 16.45
C SER A 30 -1.56 19.42 17.84
N ASN A 31 -0.49 20.09 18.28
CA ASN A 31 -0.58 21.22 19.21
C ASN A 31 0.79 21.65 19.79
N PRO A 32 1.03 22.96 19.92
CA PRO A 32 2.22 23.51 20.55
C PRO A 32 1.97 23.72 22.05
N THR A 33 2.53 22.84 22.88
CA THR A 33 2.71 23.17 24.31
C THR A 33 4.13 22.82 24.73
N ALA A 34 5.09 23.53 24.15
CA ALA A 34 6.43 23.62 24.70
C ALA A 34 6.88 25.09 24.61
N THR A 35 6.87 25.75 25.76
CA THR A 35 7.40 27.10 25.96
C THR A 35 8.86 27.19 25.51
N PRO A 36 9.32 28.34 24.97
CA PRO A 36 10.71 28.53 24.60
C PRO A 36 11.54 28.67 25.89
N GLY A 37 12.20 27.59 26.27
CA GLY A 37 13.17 27.57 27.37
C GLY A 37 14.40 26.81 26.92
N ASP A 38 15.52 27.53 26.87
CA ASP A 38 16.91 27.09 26.69
C ASP A 38 17.14 25.58 26.74
N ALA A 39 17.26 24.97 25.57
CA ALA A 39 17.97 23.71 25.40
C ALA A 39 19.16 23.96 24.47
N THR A 40 20.19 24.58 25.03
CA THR A 40 21.58 24.48 24.56
C THR A 40 22.02 23.03 24.70
N ARG A 41 21.46 22.13 23.88
CA ARG A 41 21.98 20.80 23.69
C ARG A 41 22.84 20.89 22.44
N THR A 42 24.14 20.98 22.67
CA THR A 42 25.21 20.82 21.69
C THR A 42 24.75 19.86 20.60
N ALA A 43 24.44 20.41 19.42
CA ALA A 43 24.31 19.63 18.22
C ALA A 43 25.67 18.94 18.04
N ARG A 44 25.75 17.68 18.44
CA ARG A 44 26.81 16.81 17.95
C ARG A 44 26.61 16.84 16.45
N SER A 45 27.55 17.48 15.77
CA SER A 45 27.85 17.33 14.36
C SER A 45 27.96 15.83 14.08
N VAL A 46 26.84 15.19 13.79
CA VAL A 46 26.83 13.97 13.00
C VAL A 46 27.07 14.49 11.59
N LEU A 47 28.34 14.49 11.17
CA LEU A 47 28.66 14.57 9.75
C LEU A 47 27.76 13.56 9.03
N PRO A 48 27.28 13.85 7.82
CA PRO A 48 26.64 12.82 7.02
C PRO A 48 27.70 11.75 6.78
N THR A 49 27.61 10.64 7.50
CA THR A 49 28.14 9.40 6.97
C THR A 49 27.31 9.15 5.74
N THR A 50 27.91 9.45 4.58
CA THR A 50 27.73 8.65 3.38
C THR A 50 27.41 7.21 3.78
N PRO A 51 26.48 6.50 3.13
CA PRO A 51 26.45 5.05 3.20
C PRO A 51 27.70 4.52 2.48
N SER A 52 28.89 4.82 3.02
CA SER A 52 30.13 4.18 2.64
C SER A 52 30.04 2.77 3.19
N ASN A 53 29.56 1.87 2.34
CA ASN A 53 30.03 0.50 2.13
C ASN A 53 28.85 -0.41 1.79
N ALA A 54 28.71 -0.70 0.50
CA ALA A 54 28.15 -1.94 -0.02
C ALA A 54 28.98 -3.20 0.39
N GLY A 55 29.58 -3.19 1.58
CA GLY A 55 30.59 -4.15 2.00
C GLY A 55 30.77 -4.14 3.52
N ASN A 56 29.72 -4.45 4.26
CA ASN A 56 29.70 -5.41 5.39
C ASN A 56 28.31 -5.37 6.08
N ARG A 57 27.27 -5.91 5.42
CA ARG A 57 25.88 -5.89 5.95
C ARG A 57 25.68 -7.03 6.96
N THR A 58 26.24 -6.88 8.16
CA THR A 58 25.89 -7.73 9.32
C THR A 58 24.80 -7.11 10.21
N ASP A 59 24.33 -5.90 9.88
CA ASP A 59 23.23 -5.29 10.61
C ASP A 59 21.90 -5.89 10.15
N ILE A 60 21.21 -6.51 11.10
CA ILE A 60 19.84 -6.98 10.94
C ILE A 60 18.96 -5.74 10.80
N LEU A 61 18.36 -5.55 9.62
CA LEU A 61 17.42 -4.46 9.36
C LEU A 61 16.25 -4.54 10.34
N GLN A 62 15.86 -3.38 10.87
CA GLN A 62 14.70 -3.25 11.74
C GLN A 62 13.47 -2.80 10.94
N PRO A 63 12.25 -3.09 11.43
CA PRO A 63 11.03 -2.59 10.81
C PRO A 63 11.06 -1.06 10.72
N GLY A 64 10.79 -0.52 9.54
CA GLY A 64 10.87 0.91 9.26
C GLY A 64 12.19 1.37 8.61
N ASP A 65 13.24 0.56 8.65
CA ASP A 65 14.49 0.88 7.96
C ASP A 65 14.32 0.81 6.44
N ILE A 66 15.16 1.53 5.68
CA ILE A 66 15.20 1.38 4.23
C ILE A 66 15.99 0.10 3.88
N ASN A 67 15.27 -0.92 3.42
CA ASN A 67 15.86 -2.07 2.78
C ASN A 67 16.15 -1.76 1.31
N CYS A 68 17.26 -1.05 1.08
CA CYS A 68 17.71 -0.81 -0.27
C CYS A 68 18.27 -2.09 -0.90
N ARG A 69 17.85 -2.35 -2.13
CA ARG A 69 18.31 -3.48 -2.97
C ARG A 69 19.30 -3.03 -4.02
N PHE A 70 19.19 -1.78 -4.49
CA PHE A 70 20.09 -1.22 -5.47
C PHE A 70 20.40 0.26 -5.23
N TYR A 71 21.69 0.54 -5.05
CA TYR A 71 22.23 1.89 -4.95
C TYR A 71 22.87 2.30 -6.27
N VAL A 72 22.72 3.57 -6.63
CA VAL A 72 23.33 4.13 -7.84
C VAL A 72 24.07 5.43 -7.50
N PRO A 73 25.33 5.59 -7.96
CA PRO A 73 26.06 6.82 -7.76
C PRO A 73 25.61 7.90 -8.75
N THR A 74 25.59 9.15 -8.29
CA THR A 74 25.59 10.34 -9.15
C THR A 74 26.98 10.61 -9.75
N TYR A 75 27.05 11.39 -10.82
CA TYR A 75 28.32 11.86 -11.41
C TYR A 75 28.90 13.09 -10.67
N ASP A 76 30.01 13.63 -11.17
CA ASP A 76 30.76 14.76 -10.59
C ASP A 76 30.11 16.13 -10.79
N ASP A 77 29.06 16.22 -11.60
CA ASP A 77 28.30 17.43 -11.93
C ASP A 77 26.85 17.40 -11.40
N ALA A 78 26.56 16.51 -10.44
CA ALA A 78 25.24 16.36 -9.86
C ALA A 78 24.67 17.70 -9.36
N GLY A 79 23.40 17.95 -9.69
CA GLY A 79 22.66 19.13 -9.25
C GLY A 79 21.19 18.80 -9.01
N SER A 80 20.35 19.79 -8.72
CA SER A 80 18.95 19.57 -8.33
C SER A 80 18.10 18.78 -9.36
N HIS A 81 18.53 18.73 -10.62
CA HIS A 81 17.90 17.91 -11.66
C HIS A 81 18.23 16.41 -11.54
N SER A 82 19.36 16.05 -10.92
CA SER A 82 19.89 14.70 -10.86
C SER A 82 19.00 13.73 -10.06
N CYS A 83 18.22 14.20 -9.06
CA CYS A 83 17.22 13.33 -8.43
C CYS A 83 16.20 12.84 -9.45
N LYS A 84 15.69 13.74 -10.30
CA LYS A 84 14.68 13.40 -11.31
C LYS A 84 15.27 12.49 -12.38
N GLU A 85 16.50 12.76 -12.82
CA GLU A 85 17.18 11.92 -13.80
C GLU A 85 17.44 10.51 -13.27
N LEU A 86 17.88 10.37 -12.01
CA LEU A 86 18.01 9.07 -11.36
C LEU A 86 16.65 8.38 -11.25
N ALA A 87 15.65 9.06 -10.72
CA ALA A 87 14.31 8.51 -10.54
C ALA A 87 13.72 8.02 -11.89
N ASP A 88 13.80 8.84 -12.94
CA ASP A 88 13.31 8.48 -14.28
C ASP A 88 14.07 7.31 -14.90
N ARG A 89 15.40 7.29 -14.76
CA ARG A 89 16.23 6.19 -15.28
C ARG A 89 15.81 4.84 -14.71
N TRP A 90 15.34 4.82 -13.46
CA TRP A 90 14.91 3.62 -12.75
C TRP A 90 13.40 3.45 -12.68
N SER A 91 12.64 4.26 -13.45
CA SER A 91 11.17 4.24 -13.44
C SER A 91 10.57 4.36 -12.03
N LEU A 92 11.24 5.11 -11.17
CA LEU A 92 10.87 5.34 -9.79
C LEU A 92 10.11 6.66 -9.69
N PRO A 93 8.85 6.67 -9.21
CA PRO A 93 8.15 7.92 -8.95
C PRO A 93 8.93 8.80 -7.97
N MET A 94 8.93 10.12 -8.16
CA MET A 94 9.69 11.04 -7.29
C MET A 94 9.35 10.88 -5.80
N TYR A 95 8.08 10.64 -5.46
CA TYR A 95 7.70 10.41 -4.06
C TYR A 95 8.38 9.16 -3.50
N ALA A 96 8.53 8.10 -4.29
CA ALA A 96 9.18 6.87 -3.88
C ALA A 96 10.70 7.06 -3.76
N PHE A 97 11.32 7.85 -4.64
CA PHE A 97 12.72 8.26 -4.50
C PHE A 97 12.98 8.94 -3.15
N PHE A 98 12.13 9.88 -2.74
CA PHE A 98 12.28 10.55 -1.45
C PHE A 98 11.98 9.64 -0.26
N ILE A 99 11.08 8.66 -0.39
CA ILE A 99 10.87 7.62 0.64
C ILE A 99 12.14 6.79 0.83
N LEU A 100 12.77 6.34 -0.26
CA LEU A 100 13.97 5.51 -0.21
C LEU A 100 15.22 6.29 0.21
N ASN A 101 15.19 7.62 0.06
CA ASN A 101 16.30 8.51 0.42
C ASN A 101 15.78 9.62 1.35
N PRO A 102 15.40 9.30 2.60
CA PRO A 102 14.66 10.21 3.49
C PRO A 102 15.46 11.45 3.93
N PHE A 103 16.76 11.48 3.68
CA PHE A 103 17.63 12.64 3.94
C PHE A 103 17.59 13.67 2.80
N MET A 104 16.97 13.34 1.66
CA MET A 104 16.84 14.24 0.53
C MET A 104 15.78 15.31 0.78
N LEU A 105 16.13 16.56 0.48
CA LEU A 105 15.18 17.65 0.51
C LEU A 105 14.21 17.52 -0.68
N PRO A 106 12.93 17.92 -0.52
CA PRO A 106 11.95 17.84 -1.60
C PRO A 106 12.32 18.60 -2.88
N ASP A 107 13.20 19.60 -2.78
CA ASP A 107 13.72 20.39 -3.90
C ASP A 107 15.02 19.84 -4.50
N CYS A 108 15.52 18.70 -3.99
CA CYS A 108 16.77 18.06 -4.41
C CYS A 108 18.03 18.96 -4.24
N SER A 109 17.95 20.05 -3.46
CA SER A 109 19.06 21.00 -3.34
C SER A 109 20.29 20.42 -2.63
N ASN A 110 20.13 19.34 -1.86
CA ASN A 110 21.19 18.68 -1.11
C ASN A 110 21.71 17.38 -1.75
N ILE A 111 21.47 17.17 -3.06
CA ILE A 111 22.10 16.06 -3.76
C ILE A 111 23.60 16.31 -3.90
N GLU A 112 24.39 15.29 -3.63
CA GLU A 112 25.84 15.34 -3.65
C GLU A 112 26.37 14.60 -4.88
N SER A 113 27.40 15.14 -5.50
CA SER A 113 28.13 14.49 -6.58
C SER A 113 28.91 13.28 -6.08
N ASN A 114 29.06 12.24 -6.90
CA ASN A 114 29.72 10.97 -6.54
C ASN A 114 29.16 10.28 -5.26
N ALA A 115 27.92 10.55 -4.88
CA ALA A 115 27.23 9.89 -3.77
C ALA A 115 26.22 8.87 -4.27
N GLU A 116 25.97 7.82 -3.46
CA GLU A 116 25.05 6.73 -3.78
C GLU A 116 23.64 7.00 -3.24
N TYR A 117 22.64 6.73 -4.07
CA TYR A 117 21.22 6.88 -3.74
C TYR A 117 20.46 5.59 -4.03
N CYS A 118 19.51 5.26 -3.17
CA CYS A 118 18.68 4.08 -3.33
C CYS A 118 17.64 4.31 -4.43
N VAL A 119 17.65 3.45 -5.44
CA VAL A 119 16.72 3.53 -6.59
C VAL A 119 15.84 2.30 -6.73
N ASP A 120 16.14 1.24 -5.97
CA ASP A 120 15.28 0.07 -5.80
C ASP A 120 15.37 -0.39 -4.34
N GLY A 121 14.23 -0.50 -3.68
CA GLY A 121 14.13 -0.82 -2.27
C GLY A 121 12.73 -0.67 -1.74
N PHE A 122 12.58 -0.91 -0.45
CA PHE A 122 11.32 -0.75 0.27
C PHE A 122 11.59 -0.45 1.74
N ILE A 123 10.57 0.04 2.44
CA ILE A 123 10.61 0.15 3.90
C ILE A 123 10.48 -1.25 4.47
N GLU A 124 11.47 -1.69 5.25
CA GLU A 124 11.49 -3.02 5.85
C GLU A 124 10.24 -3.21 6.71
N PRO A 125 9.40 -4.22 6.40
CA PRO A 125 8.21 -4.49 7.18
C PRO A 125 8.58 -5.16 8.51
N LEU A 126 7.62 -5.22 9.43
CA LEU A 126 7.72 -6.11 10.57
C LEU A 126 7.71 -7.55 10.08
N ARG A 127 8.86 -8.23 10.09
CA ARG A 127 8.93 -9.67 9.80
C ARG A 127 8.33 -10.46 10.96
N SER A 128 7.94 -11.71 10.69
CA SER A 128 7.46 -12.67 11.68
C SER A 128 8.60 -13.61 12.15
N PRO A 129 9.44 -13.21 13.14
CA PRO A 129 10.53 -14.06 13.61
C PRO A 129 10.03 -15.22 14.50
N ASP A 130 8.86 -15.11 15.09
CA ASP A 130 8.22 -16.10 15.96
C ASP A 130 7.21 -16.98 15.22
N GLY A 131 7.03 -16.76 13.92
CA GLY A 131 6.12 -17.51 13.06
C GLY A 131 4.66 -17.08 13.18
N PHE A 132 4.33 -16.00 13.89
CA PHE A 132 2.98 -15.43 13.94
C PHE A 132 2.81 -14.19 13.07
N CYS A 133 1.68 -14.05 12.39
CA CYS A 133 1.54 -13.08 11.29
C CYS A 133 0.16 -12.42 11.22
N GLY A 134 0.03 -11.42 10.35
CA GLY A 134 -1.24 -10.77 10.05
C GLY A 134 -1.76 -9.85 11.16
N PRO A 135 -3.04 -9.42 11.11
CA PRO A 135 -3.58 -8.35 11.95
C PRO A 135 -3.58 -8.63 13.44
N LYS A 136 -3.59 -9.91 13.83
CA LYS A 136 -3.52 -10.31 15.24
C LYS A 136 -2.11 -10.16 15.83
N HIS A 137 -1.10 -9.98 14.98
CA HIS A 137 0.32 -9.94 15.35
C HIS A 137 1.00 -8.69 14.80
N ASN A 138 0.36 -7.53 14.99
CA ASN A 138 0.87 -6.22 14.55
C ASN A 138 1.15 -6.13 13.04
N ASN A 139 0.40 -6.87 12.22
CA ASN A 139 0.65 -6.99 10.78
C ASN A 139 2.06 -7.50 10.45
N ALA A 140 2.64 -8.34 11.30
CA ALA A 140 3.88 -9.03 10.97
C ALA A 140 3.70 -9.87 9.70
N THR A 141 4.65 -9.78 8.77
CA THR A 141 4.63 -10.52 7.49
C THR A 141 5.51 -11.76 7.54
N CYS A 142 5.01 -12.83 6.93
CA CYS A 142 5.75 -14.06 6.66
C CYS A 142 6.70 -13.93 5.47
N LEU A 143 6.43 -12.99 4.56
CA LEU A 143 7.26 -12.75 3.39
C LEU A 143 8.71 -12.50 3.81
N GLY A 144 9.67 -13.14 3.14
CA GLY A 144 11.10 -13.00 3.43
C GLY A 144 11.59 -13.75 4.69
N THR A 145 10.76 -14.55 5.35
CA THR A 145 11.19 -15.45 6.43
C THR A 145 11.53 -16.85 5.91
N ALA A 146 11.60 -17.88 6.77
CA ALA A 146 11.70 -19.27 6.31
C ALA A 146 10.39 -19.77 5.68
N ALA A 147 9.24 -19.19 6.07
CA ALA A 147 7.93 -19.54 5.58
C ALA A 147 7.16 -18.32 5.08
N GLN A 148 6.69 -18.33 3.83
CA GLN A 148 6.32 -17.13 3.09
C GLN A 148 4.85 -16.75 3.19
N CYS A 149 3.95 -17.64 3.61
CA CYS A 149 2.50 -17.42 3.57
C CYS A 149 1.94 -17.27 4.98
N CYS A 150 1.11 -16.25 5.20
CA CYS A 150 0.39 -16.09 6.44
C CYS A 150 -0.98 -16.76 6.35
N ASN A 151 -1.22 -17.81 7.12
CA ASN A 151 -2.50 -18.51 7.12
C ASN A 151 -3.57 -17.68 7.89
N ALA A 152 -4.70 -17.35 7.25
CA ALA A 152 -5.75 -16.52 7.84
C ALA A 152 -6.58 -17.22 8.94
N GLU A 153 -6.52 -18.55 9.05
CA GLU A 153 -7.21 -19.29 10.13
C GLU A 153 -6.38 -19.27 11.41
N THR A 154 -5.10 -19.63 11.28
CA THR A 154 -4.20 -19.85 12.42
C THR A 154 -3.38 -18.61 12.76
N PHE A 155 -3.23 -17.67 11.83
CA PHE A 155 -2.32 -16.52 11.89
C PHE A 155 -0.87 -16.93 12.17
N THR A 156 -0.46 -18.04 11.54
CA THR A 156 0.91 -18.55 11.57
C THR A 156 1.51 -18.58 10.18
N CYS A 157 2.82 -18.43 10.10
CA CYS A 157 3.56 -18.59 8.86
C CYS A 157 3.64 -20.06 8.45
N GLY A 158 3.41 -20.32 7.18
CA GLY A 158 3.51 -21.62 6.53
C GLY A 158 3.96 -21.50 5.09
N ASP A 159 4.27 -22.65 4.48
CA ASP A 159 4.70 -22.80 3.08
C ASP A 159 3.98 -23.94 2.36
N THR A 160 3.02 -24.58 3.04
CA THR A 160 2.27 -25.65 2.41
C THR A 160 1.36 -25.08 1.33
N GLU A 161 0.96 -25.93 0.38
CA GLU A 161 0.00 -25.53 -0.65
C GLU A 161 -1.29 -25.02 0.00
N GLU A 162 -1.70 -25.62 1.12
CA GLU A 162 -2.87 -25.23 1.89
C GLU A 162 -2.71 -23.87 2.59
N ASP A 163 -1.55 -23.58 3.19
CA ASP A 163 -1.27 -22.29 3.83
C ASP A 163 -1.26 -21.14 2.83
N CYS A 164 -0.72 -21.41 1.63
CA CYS A 164 -0.62 -20.44 0.54
C CYS A 164 -1.85 -20.41 -0.38
N ALA A 165 -2.84 -21.27 -0.15
CA ALA A 165 -3.99 -21.40 -1.04
C ALA A 165 -4.82 -20.11 -1.11
N PRO A 166 -5.39 -19.77 -2.29
CA PRO A 166 -6.37 -18.69 -2.40
C PRO A 166 -7.51 -18.83 -1.39
N GLY A 167 -7.79 -17.74 -0.69
CA GLY A 167 -8.80 -17.67 0.36
C GLY A 167 -8.41 -18.25 1.72
N THR A 168 -7.27 -18.94 1.82
CA THR A 168 -6.66 -19.29 3.12
C THR A 168 -5.53 -18.34 3.45
N CYS A 169 -4.71 -17.99 2.48
CA CYS A 169 -3.58 -17.12 2.68
C CYS A 169 -4.04 -15.66 2.86
N TYR A 170 -3.64 -15.02 3.96
CA TYR A 170 -3.94 -13.61 4.25
C TYR A 170 -2.98 -12.66 3.55
N GLU A 171 -1.68 -12.95 3.58
CA GLU A 171 -0.61 -12.17 2.97
C GLU A 171 0.63 -13.04 2.72
N GLY A 172 1.64 -12.50 2.04
CA GLY A 172 2.92 -13.16 1.85
C GLY A 172 3.23 -13.48 0.39
N ALA A 173 3.76 -14.68 0.11
CA ALA A 173 3.99 -15.16 -1.26
C ALA A 173 2.69 -15.66 -1.96
N CYS A 174 1.57 -14.99 -1.71
CA CYS A 174 0.25 -15.32 -2.21
C CYS A 174 -0.57 -14.05 -2.48
N HIS A 175 -1.64 -14.18 -3.26
CA HIS A 175 -2.66 -13.14 -3.43
C HIS A 175 -3.71 -13.29 -2.33
N GLY A 176 -3.43 -12.74 -1.15
CA GLY A 176 -4.28 -12.96 0.03
C GLY A 176 -5.58 -12.15 0.08
N ASP A 177 -5.88 -11.52 1.23
CA ASP A 177 -7.17 -10.85 1.51
C ASP A 177 -7.56 -9.69 0.58
N SER A 178 -6.60 -9.28 -0.26
CA SER A 178 -6.69 -8.25 -1.29
C SER A 178 -7.57 -8.65 -2.48
N TRP A 179 -7.70 -9.95 -2.78
CA TRP A 179 -8.54 -10.43 -3.87
C TRP A 179 -9.49 -11.54 -3.45
N TYR A 180 -9.05 -12.43 -2.57
CA TYR A 180 -9.84 -13.57 -2.14
C TYR A 180 -10.39 -13.38 -0.73
N SER A 181 -11.53 -14.01 -0.48
CA SER A 181 -12.15 -14.06 0.83
C SER A 181 -11.30 -14.86 1.81
N THR A 182 -10.96 -14.27 2.95
CA THR A 182 -10.23 -14.95 4.04
C THR A 182 -11.13 -15.33 5.21
N ASP A 183 -12.40 -14.93 5.18
CA ASP A 183 -13.40 -15.15 6.23
C ASP A 183 -14.73 -15.73 5.70
N GLY A 184 -14.80 -16.07 4.41
CA GLY A 184 -15.99 -16.60 3.76
C GLY A 184 -16.99 -15.55 3.28
N THR A 185 -16.70 -14.25 3.42
CA THR A 185 -17.51 -13.16 2.87
C THR A 185 -17.00 -12.69 1.50
N CYS A 186 -17.90 -12.28 0.60
CA CYS A 186 -17.55 -12.02 -0.80
C CYS A 186 -18.46 -11.01 -1.50
N GLY A 187 -18.07 -10.64 -2.72
CA GLY A 187 -18.90 -9.85 -3.63
C GLY A 187 -18.93 -8.37 -3.29
N SER A 188 -19.81 -7.64 -3.97
CA SER A 188 -19.88 -6.16 -3.90
C SER A 188 -20.11 -5.61 -2.50
N GLN A 189 -20.69 -6.41 -1.60
CA GLN A 189 -20.92 -6.03 -0.21
C GLN A 189 -19.62 -6.05 0.62
N HIS A 190 -18.59 -6.75 0.15
CA HIS A 190 -17.35 -7.04 0.88
C HIS A 190 -16.08 -6.61 0.12
N GLY A 191 -16.21 -5.58 -0.73
CA GLY A 191 -15.09 -5.03 -1.50
C GLY A 191 -14.72 -5.88 -2.71
N ASP A 192 -15.72 -6.50 -3.35
CA ASP A 192 -15.59 -7.35 -4.54
C ASP A 192 -14.67 -8.57 -4.33
N ARG A 193 -14.55 -9.03 -3.09
CA ARG A 193 -13.79 -10.24 -2.75
C ARG A 193 -14.31 -11.46 -3.48
N LEU A 194 -13.40 -12.28 -4.00
CA LEU A 194 -13.67 -13.52 -4.71
C LEU A 194 -13.64 -14.72 -3.76
N CYS A 195 -14.39 -15.76 -4.12
CA CYS A 195 -14.38 -17.02 -3.39
C CYS A 195 -13.38 -17.99 -4.03
N ALA A 196 -12.65 -18.71 -3.20
CA ALA A 196 -11.77 -19.79 -3.63
C ALA A 196 -11.45 -20.75 -2.47
N GLY A 197 -10.92 -21.91 -2.82
CA GLY A 197 -10.37 -22.87 -1.87
C GLY A 197 -11.44 -23.44 -0.96
N LYS A 198 -11.14 -23.51 0.35
CA LYS A 198 -12.05 -24.06 1.36
C LYS A 198 -13.41 -23.34 1.44
N TRP A 199 -13.48 -22.08 0.99
CA TRP A 199 -14.69 -21.29 1.02
C TRP A 199 -15.65 -21.62 -0.13
N GLY A 200 -15.19 -22.38 -1.14
CA GLY A 200 -15.93 -22.64 -2.36
C GLY A 200 -15.69 -21.59 -3.44
N ASP A 201 -16.28 -21.83 -4.61
CA ASP A 201 -15.96 -21.07 -5.84
C ASP A 201 -17.07 -20.08 -6.25
N CYS A 202 -18.17 -20.03 -5.51
CA CYS A 202 -19.33 -19.20 -5.81
C CYS A 202 -19.56 -18.19 -4.70
N CYS A 203 -19.82 -16.94 -5.10
CA CYS A 203 -20.27 -15.90 -4.19
C CYS A 203 -21.78 -15.75 -4.29
N SER A 204 -22.49 -15.99 -3.20
CA SER A 204 -23.94 -15.79 -3.17
C SER A 204 -24.31 -14.31 -3.21
N LEU A 205 -25.54 -14.00 -3.60
CA LEU A 205 -26.13 -12.65 -3.55
C LEU A 205 -26.17 -12.09 -2.12
N GLN A 206 -26.11 -12.95 -1.11
CA GLN A 206 -26.02 -12.56 0.30
C GLN A 206 -24.59 -12.23 0.73
N GLY A 207 -23.60 -12.36 -0.16
CA GLY A 207 -22.21 -12.04 0.12
C GLY A 207 -21.45 -13.13 0.86
N HIS A 208 -21.83 -14.40 0.67
CA HIS A 208 -21.17 -15.54 1.28
C HIS A 208 -20.60 -16.50 0.24
N CYS A 209 -19.37 -16.95 0.48
CA CYS A 209 -18.74 -17.99 -0.30
C CYS A 209 -19.33 -19.36 0.00
N GLY A 210 -19.48 -20.17 -1.03
CA GLY A 210 -19.82 -21.56 -0.87
C GLY A 210 -19.81 -22.33 -2.20
N THR A 211 -20.32 -23.56 -2.09
CA THR A 211 -20.43 -24.50 -3.21
C THR A 211 -21.84 -25.09 -3.22
N GLY A 212 -22.33 -25.46 -4.41
CA GLY A 212 -23.64 -26.08 -4.59
C GLY A 212 -24.75 -25.09 -4.93
N ALA A 213 -25.95 -25.59 -5.17
CA ALA A 213 -27.05 -24.82 -5.73
C ALA A 213 -27.42 -23.58 -4.91
N ASP A 214 -27.29 -23.63 -3.58
CA ASP A 214 -27.63 -22.52 -2.68
C ASP A 214 -26.68 -21.32 -2.82
N TYR A 215 -25.48 -21.53 -3.36
CA TYR A 215 -24.47 -20.48 -3.58
C TYR A 215 -24.26 -20.18 -5.06
N CYS A 216 -24.31 -21.22 -5.90
CA CYS A 216 -23.97 -21.17 -7.32
C CYS A 216 -25.19 -21.10 -8.25
N GLY A 217 -26.43 -21.22 -7.76
CA GLY A 217 -27.61 -21.21 -8.61
C GLY A 217 -27.85 -19.86 -9.34
N GLU A 218 -28.62 -19.94 -10.42
CA GLU A 218 -28.90 -18.85 -11.38
C GLU A 218 -29.39 -17.54 -10.74
N ASP A 219 -30.24 -17.63 -9.72
CA ASP A 219 -30.81 -16.48 -9.02
C ASP A 219 -30.24 -16.26 -7.62
N VAL A 220 -29.16 -16.97 -7.27
CA VAL A 220 -28.51 -16.87 -5.95
C VAL A 220 -27.05 -16.51 -6.01
N CYS A 221 -26.41 -16.58 -7.18
CA CYS A 221 -24.98 -16.34 -7.34
C CYS A 221 -24.70 -14.99 -8.02
N GLN A 222 -23.77 -14.20 -7.46
CA GLN A 222 -23.36 -12.90 -8.05
C GLN A 222 -22.04 -12.99 -8.82
N SER A 223 -21.12 -13.85 -8.40
CA SER A 223 -19.80 -13.99 -9.02
C SER A 223 -19.18 -15.35 -8.71
N GLY A 224 -18.10 -15.67 -9.43
CA GLY A 224 -17.45 -16.97 -9.35
C GLY A 224 -18.09 -17.98 -10.30
N ASN A 225 -18.18 -19.25 -9.88
CA ASN A 225 -18.65 -20.35 -10.71
C ASN A 225 -20.20 -20.48 -10.71
N CYS A 226 -20.88 -19.37 -10.98
CA CYS A 226 -22.34 -19.33 -11.06
C CYS A 226 -22.85 -20.19 -12.23
N ILE A 227 -23.98 -20.86 -12.00
CA ILE A 227 -24.74 -21.59 -13.01
C ILE A 227 -25.63 -20.57 -13.71
N TRP A 228 -25.31 -20.30 -14.98
CA TRP A 228 -26.12 -19.45 -15.86
C TRP A 228 -26.99 -20.33 -16.78
N PRO A 229 -28.14 -19.84 -17.26
CA PRO A 229 -29.03 -20.55 -18.18
C PRO A 229 -28.45 -20.71 -19.59
#